data_AF-A0A914AW60-F1
#
_entry.id   AF-A0A914AW60-F1
#
_cell.length_a   1.000
_cell.length_b   1.000
_cell.length_c   1.000
_cell.angle_alpha   90.00
_cell.angle_beta   90.00
_cell.angle_gamma   90.00
#
_symmetry.space_group_name_H-M   'P 1'
#
loop_
_entity.id
_entity.type
_entity.pdbx_description
1 polymer ?
#
loop_
_entity_poly.entity_id
_entity_poly.type
_entity_poly.pdbx_seq_one_letter_code
_entity_poly.pdbx_strand_id
1 'polypeptide(L)'
;MKTNMATVECTTAHWRATVALATILLQFLVLASLASQGTCQITLATPSAVTTKRPTLVVPTIPPVTHATAQTVGPTKHTAHTVAPAHPTAGILCGDYRTADFDFSQLVSVEYWTVDLQGACIDSYDTKTLCTLSFAFCHQLPTSLVGKIGVGASQKSEAALSERITLGGLSEISQSKGDQGDQLFIRFSNGDRTICGGEEKNITVEMYLHCNPDVHWLTPHTGNSGSMPALTIPSWNKDTCLYTVVSQYDGACISYGLSAGTIIIIIFFCLVAVYLIGGVIYNKIAGAKGLELIPNYHMWRMFPIDVMGGFAFVWHIITCQGKSKSEVYDEL
;
A
#
# COMPACT_ATOMS: atom_id res chain seq x y z
N MET A 1 -50.06 5.99 -14.45
CA MET A 1 -48.81 6.63 -14.88
C MET A 1 -47.69 5.67 -14.50
N LYS A 2 -47.14 4.92 -15.46
CA LYS A 2 -46.20 3.81 -15.24
C LYS A 2 -44.76 4.32 -15.31
N THR A 3 -44.01 4.12 -14.24
CA THR A 3 -42.57 4.37 -14.14
C THR A 3 -41.80 3.15 -14.66
N ASN A 4 -40.93 3.37 -15.65
CA ASN A 4 -39.95 2.38 -16.11
C ASN A 4 -38.63 2.61 -15.37
N MET A 5 -38.21 1.63 -14.58
CA MET A 5 -36.87 1.52 -14.00
C MET A 5 -35.97 0.80 -15.01
N ALA A 6 -34.89 1.45 -15.44
CA ALA A 6 -33.82 0.81 -16.19
C ALA A 6 -32.69 0.45 -15.22
N THR A 7 -32.52 -0.84 -14.97
CA THR A 7 -31.35 -1.41 -14.29
C THR A 7 -30.21 -1.54 -15.30
N VAL A 8 -29.09 -0.85 -15.03
CA VAL A 8 -27.84 -0.97 -15.78
C VAL A 8 -27.02 -2.10 -15.17
N GLU A 9 -26.97 -3.24 -15.85
CA GLU A 9 -26.03 -4.32 -15.56
C GLU A 9 -24.70 -4.04 -16.27
N CYS A 10 -23.73 -3.51 -15.52
CA CYS A 10 -22.32 -3.50 -15.91
C CYS A 10 -21.54 -4.31 -14.86
N THR A 11 -20.55 -5.08 -15.31
CA THR A 11 -19.55 -5.85 -14.51
C THR A 11 -19.82 -7.32 -14.18
N THR A 12 -19.92 -8.20 -15.20
CA THR A 12 -19.71 -9.65 -14.99
C THR A 12 -18.77 -10.32 -16.01
N ALA A 13 -18.26 -9.58 -17.00
CA ALA A 13 -17.42 -10.16 -18.05
C ALA A 13 -15.98 -10.48 -17.61
N HIS A 14 -15.38 -9.65 -16.74
CA HIS A 14 -13.97 -9.82 -16.34
C HIS A 14 -13.75 -10.98 -15.34
N TRP A 15 -14.72 -11.23 -14.46
CA TRP A 15 -14.68 -12.34 -13.49
C TRP A 15 -14.83 -13.71 -14.17
N ARG A 16 -15.59 -13.79 -15.27
CA ARG A 16 -15.79 -15.04 -15.99
C ARG A 16 -14.53 -15.51 -16.73
N ALA A 17 -13.70 -14.60 -17.20
CA ALA A 17 -12.45 -14.93 -17.89
C ALA A 17 -11.35 -15.43 -16.93
N THR A 18 -11.22 -14.80 -15.76
CA THR A 18 -10.24 -15.23 -14.73
C THR A 18 -10.63 -16.54 -14.08
N VAL A 19 -11.93 -16.77 -13.82
CA VAL A 19 -12.41 -18.08 -13.35
C VAL A 19 -12.24 -19.15 -14.41
N ALA A 20 -12.48 -18.86 -15.70
CA ALA A 20 -12.26 -19.81 -16.79
C ALA A 20 -10.78 -20.22 -16.93
N LEU A 21 -9.85 -19.26 -16.90
CA LEU A 21 -8.42 -19.52 -16.95
C LEU A 21 -7.92 -20.30 -15.72
N ALA A 22 -8.41 -19.95 -14.52
CA ALA A 22 -8.09 -20.68 -13.30
C ALA A 22 -8.64 -22.12 -13.33
N THR A 23 -9.86 -22.34 -13.85
CA THR A 23 -10.41 -23.69 -14.02
C THR A 23 -9.67 -24.51 -15.06
N ILE A 24 -9.19 -23.90 -16.15
CA ILE A 24 -8.38 -24.58 -17.17
C ILE A 24 -7.02 -24.97 -16.57
N LEU A 25 -6.34 -24.07 -15.85
CA LEU A 25 -5.10 -24.36 -15.14
C LEU A 25 -5.28 -25.45 -14.07
N LEU A 26 -6.37 -25.42 -13.31
CA LEU A 26 -6.69 -26.44 -12.31
C LEU A 26 -7.00 -27.80 -12.96
N GLN A 27 -7.71 -27.81 -14.10
CA GLN A 27 -7.96 -29.03 -14.88
C GLN A 27 -6.66 -29.60 -15.46
N PHE A 28 -5.74 -28.77 -15.95
CA PHE A 28 -4.43 -29.21 -16.42
C PHE A 28 -3.56 -29.75 -15.27
N LEU A 29 -3.59 -29.14 -14.08
CA LEU A 29 -2.90 -29.64 -12.88
C LEU A 29 -3.48 -30.97 -12.38
N VAL A 30 -4.81 -31.12 -12.39
CA VAL A 30 -5.49 -32.36 -12.01
C VAL A 30 -5.23 -33.48 -13.02
N LEU A 31 -5.24 -33.17 -14.33
CA LEU A 31 -4.88 -34.13 -15.38
C LEU A 31 -3.40 -34.53 -15.33
N ALA A 32 -2.50 -33.60 -15.00
CA ALA A 32 -1.09 -33.90 -14.78
C ALA A 32 -0.87 -34.78 -13.53
N SER A 33 -1.66 -34.58 -12.47
CA SER A 33 -1.62 -35.40 -11.25
C SER A 33 -2.17 -36.81 -11.49
N LEU A 34 -3.25 -36.96 -12.28
CA LEU A 34 -3.82 -38.26 -12.66
C LEU A 34 -2.93 -39.05 -13.62
N ALA A 35 -2.15 -38.37 -14.48
CA ALA A 35 -1.18 -39.03 -15.35
C ALA A 35 0.07 -39.54 -14.61
N SER A 36 0.31 -39.09 -13.37
CA SER A 36 1.48 -39.46 -12.56
C SER A 36 1.25 -40.64 -11.62
N GLN A 37 0.01 -41.13 -11.45
CA GLN A 37 -0.30 -42.27 -10.59
C GLN A 37 -0.69 -43.49 -11.42
N GLY A 38 0.32 -44.27 -11.81
CA GLY A 38 0.12 -45.67 -12.18
C GLY A 38 -0.36 -46.45 -10.96
N THR A 39 -1.54 -47.05 -11.08
CA THR A 39 -2.08 -48.19 -10.30
C THR A 39 -1.53 -48.37 -8.88
N CYS A 40 -2.28 -47.89 -7.88
CA CYS A 40 -2.31 -48.54 -6.57
C CYS A 40 -3.73 -48.48 -5.99
N GLN A 41 -4.24 -49.64 -5.62
CA GLN A 41 -5.57 -49.86 -5.03
C GLN A 41 -5.73 -49.08 -3.72
N ILE A 42 -6.86 -48.39 -3.56
CA ILE A 42 -7.27 -47.74 -2.31
C ILE A 42 -8.33 -48.61 -1.64
N THR A 43 -7.95 -49.30 -0.56
CA THR A 43 -8.87 -49.91 0.39
C THR A 43 -9.47 -48.81 1.27
N LEU A 44 -10.81 -48.70 1.27
CA LEU A 44 -11.56 -47.79 2.13
C LEU A 44 -11.39 -48.13 3.61
N ALA A 45 -10.84 -47.20 4.40
CA ALA A 45 -10.94 -47.19 5.85
C ALA A 45 -11.83 -46.01 6.30
N THR A 46 -12.86 -46.35 7.06
CA THR A 46 -13.82 -45.44 7.69
C THR A 46 -13.17 -44.55 8.76
N PRO A 47 -13.60 -43.27 8.92
CA PRO A 47 -13.03 -42.37 9.90
C PRO A 47 -13.59 -42.65 11.31
N SER A 48 -12.68 -42.86 12.27
CA SER A 48 -13.00 -42.74 13.70
C SER A 48 -12.70 -41.32 14.19
N ALA A 49 -13.58 -40.85 15.08
CA ALA A 49 -13.62 -39.51 15.65
C ALA A 49 -12.30 -39.06 16.30
N VAL A 50 -11.87 -37.84 15.98
CA VAL A 50 -10.74 -37.17 16.64
C VAL A 50 -11.29 -36.18 17.68
N THR A 51 -11.02 -36.52 18.93
CA THR A 51 -11.30 -35.73 20.13
C THR A 51 -10.52 -34.43 20.15
N THR A 52 -11.24 -33.31 20.24
CA THR A 52 -10.71 -31.95 20.42
C THR A 52 -10.06 -31.81 21.80
N LYS A 53 -8.75 -31.59 21.88
CA LYS A 53 -8.08 -31.09 23.10
C LYS A 53 -7.81 -29.59 22.97
N ARG A 54 -8.40 -28.84 23.90
CA ARG A 54 -8.24 -27.41 24.13
C ARG A 54 -6.80 -27.08 24.55
N PRO A 55 -6.11 -26.11 23.92
CA PRO A 55 -4.82 -25.63 24.42
C PRO A 55 -5.01 -24.76 25.66
N THR A 56 -4.25 -25.06 26.70
CA THR A 56 -4.15 -24.28 27.95
C THR A 56 -3.28 -23.05 27.71
N LEU A 57 -3.81 -21.88 28.08
CA LEU A 57 -3.14 -20.58 28.01
C LEU A 57 -2.03 -20.52 29.07
N VAL A 58 -0.77 -20.37 28.66
CA VAL A 58 0.36 -20.10 29.56
C VAL A 58 0.60 -18.59 29.56
N VAL A 59 0.38 -17.97 30.72
CA VAL A 59 0.66 -16.55 30.98
C VAL A 59 2.16 -16.38 31.23
N PRO A 60 2.91 -15.60 30.43
CA PRO A 60 4.30 -15.31 30.71
C PRO A 60 4.42 -14.32 31.88
N THR A 61 5.27 -14.67 32.84
CA THR A 61 5.63 -13.86 34.01
C THR A 61 6.67 -12.80 33.61
N ILE A 62 6.38 -11.53 33.91
CA ILE A 62 7.26 -10.38 33.66
C ILE A 62 8.29 -10.27 34.81
N PRO A 63 9.61 -10.26 34.55
CA PRO A 63 10.62 -9.97 35.56
C PRO A 63 10.76 -8.44 35.84
N PRO A 64 11.21 -8.06 37.05
CA PRO A 64 11.21 -6.67 37.49
C PRO A 64 12.39 -5.84 36.97
N VAL A 65 12.09 -4.53 36.94
CA VAL A 65 12.86 -3.34 36.58
C VAL A 65 14.30 -3.29 37.09
N THR A 66 15.21 -2.78 36.26
CA THR A 66 16.47 -2.15 36.70
C THR A 66 16.55 -0.71 36.19
N HIS A 67 16.54 0.24 37.12
CA HIS A 67 16.83 1.65 36.88
C HIS A 67 18.33 1.85 36.63
N ALA A 68 18.69 2.40 35.47
CA ALA A 68 20.05 2.84 35.19
C ALA A 68 20.17 4.36 35.46
N THR A 69 21.19 4.69 36.25
CA THR A 69 21.51 6.02 36.78
C THR A 69 22.04 6.96 35.69
N ALA A 70 21.66 8.22 35.79
CA ALA A 70 22.08 9.34 34.96
C ALA A 70 23.61 9.56 34.94
N GLN A 71 24.15 9.93 33.77
CA GLN A 71 25.44 10.59 33.64
C GLN A 71 25.26 12.01 33.12
N THR A 72 25.72 12.95 33.95
CA THR A 72 25.74 14.39 33.73
C THR A 72 26.94 14.75 32.84
N VAL A 73 26.70 15.28 31.63
CA VAL A 73 27.73 15.89 30.79
C VAL A 73 27.47 17.39 30.71
N GLY A 74 28.49 18.18 31.06
CA GLY A 74 28.45 19.64 31.15
C GLY A 74 28.38 20.36 29.78
N PRO A 75 28.20 21.70 29.81
CA PRO A 75 27.66 22.45 28.68
C PRO A 75 28.73 22.87 27.68
N THR A 76 28.62 22.40 26.44
CA THR A 76 29.38 22.94 25.31
C THR A 76 28.61 24.12 24.72
N LYS A 77 29.17 25.33 24.86
CA LYS A 77 28.70 26.55 24.21
C LYS A 77 28.84 26.39 22.69
N HIS A 78 27.74 26.06 22.02
CA HIS A 78 27.61 26.25 20.58
C HIS A 78 26.70 27.45 20.32
N THR A 79 27.30 28.47 19.72
CA THR A 79 26.61 29.63 19.15
C THR A 79 25.69 29.13 18.04
N ALA A 80 24.43 28.86 18.37
CA ALA A 80 23.40 28.54 17.40
C ALA A 80 23.06 29.82 16.64
N HIS A 81 23.53 29.89 15.39
CA HIS A 81 22.95 30.81 14.42
C HIS A 81 21.48 30.42 14.25
N THR A 82 20.58 31.33 14.62
CA THR A 82 19.15 31.26 14.36
C THR A 82 18.92 31.25 12.85
N VAL A 83 19.00 30.07 12.24
CA VAL A 83 18.43 29.81 10.93
C VAL A 83 16.92 29.78 11.16
N ALA A 84 16.20 30.72 10.55
CA ALA A 84 14.75 30.71 10.54
C ALA A 84 14.25 29.31 10.13
N PRO A 85 13.26 28.73 10.82
CA PRO A 85 12.75 27.41 10.46
C PRO A 85 12.23 27.49 9.03
N ALA A 86 12.91 26.79 8.11
CA ALA A 86 12.46 26.64 6.74
C ALA A 86 11.09 25.96 6.81
N HIS A 87 10.05 26.68 6.41
CA HIS A 87 8.71 26.14 6.24
C HIS A 87 8.82 24.99 5.23
N PRO A 88 8.51 23.73 5.59
CA PRO A 88 8.49 22.65 4.60
C PRO A 88 7.37 22.96 3.60
N THR A 89 7.77 23.34 2.38
CA THR A 89 6.83 23.60 1.29
C THR A 89 6.24 22.27 0.86
N ALA A 90 4.92 22.13 0.99
CA ALA A 90 4.16 20.90 0.69
C ALA A 90 4.46 20.27 -0.69
N GLY A 91 4.97 21.03 -1.66
CA GLY A 91 5.33 20.53 -2.98
C GLY A 91 6.60 19.67 -3.06
N ILE A 92 7.50 19.70 -2.06
CA ILE A 92 8.80 18.99 -2.12
C ILE A 92 8.69 17.53 -1.66
N LEU A 93 7.81 17.23 -0.72
CA LEU A 93 7.57 15.86 -0.24
C LEU A 93 6.78 15.02 -1.24
N CYS A 94 6.25 15.68 -2.26
CA CYS A 94 5.32 15.17 -3.23
C CYS A 94 5.96 14.88 -4.59
N GLY A 95 7.09 14.17 -4.55
CA GLY A 95 7.76 13.64 -5.74
C GLY A 95 6.84 12.75 -6.59
N ASP A 96 7.32 12.26 -7.73
CA ASP A 96 6.54 11.44 -8.68
C ASP A 96 5.97 10.18 -7.98
N TYR A 97 4.72 10.28 -7.52
CA TYR A 97 3.99 9.28 -6.73
C TYR A 97 3.73 7.95 -7.43
N ARG A 98 4.30 7.75 -8.61
CA ARG A 98 4.22 6.51 -9.37
C ARG A 98 5.11 5.41 -8.84
N THR A 99 5.97 5.68 -7.87
CA THR A 99 6.83 4.67 -7.27
C THR A 99 6.24 4.21 -5.93
N ALA A 100 5.71 2.97 -5.93
CA ALA A 100 5.31 2.13 -4.80
C ALA A 100 3.81 2.17 -4.42
N ASP A 101 3.08 1.27 -5.08
CA ASP A 101 1.97 0.45 -4.57
C ASP A 101 0.65 1.10 -4.10
N PHE A 102 0.56 2.42 -3.98
CA PHE A 102 -0.67 3.12 -3.55
C PHE A 102 -1.16 4.17 -4.55
N ASP A 103 -2.48 4.26 -4.68
CA ASP A 103 -3.12 5.27 -5.52
C ASP A 103 -3.44 6.53 -4.69
N PHE A 104 -2.50 7.48 -4.70
CA PHE A 104 -2.69 8.80 -4.11
C PHE A 104 -3.51 9.74 -5.01
N SER A 105 -3.87 9.34 -6.23
CA SER A 105 -4.47 10.24 -7.21
C SER A 105 -5.77 10.85 -6.73
N GLN A 106 -6.60 10.08 -6.02
CA GLN A 106 -7.83 10.59 -5.41
C GLN A 106 -7.52 11.57 -4.28
N LEU A 107 -6.58 11.23 -3.39
CA LEU A 107 -6.24 12.05 -2.23
C LEU A 107 -5.72 13.44 -2.64
N VAL A 108 -5.02 13.54 -3.76
CA VAL A 108 -4.49 14.80 -4.32
C VAL A 108 -5.39 15.44 -5.38
N SER A 109 -6.54 14.83 -5.70
CA SER A 109 -7.44 15.29 -6.77
C SER A 109 -8.18 16.59 -6.44
N VAL A 110 -8.32 16.90 -5.16
CA VAL A 110 -8.97 18.11 -4.64
C VAL A 110 -7.94 18.96 -3.89
N GLU A 111 -8.22 20.25 -3.74
CA GLU A 111 -7.31 21.21 -3.08
C GLU A 111 -7.16 20.89 -1.59
N TYR A 112 -8.25 20.46 -0.95
CA TYR A 112 -8.25 20.02 0.44
C TYR A 112 -9.44 19.11 0.77
N TRP A 113 -9.37 18.46 1.92
CA TRP A 113 -10.38 17.57 2.48
C TRP A 113 -10.88 18.14 3.80
N THR A 114 -12.15 17.92 4.09
CA THR A 114 -12.78 18.38 5.33
C THR A 114 -13.51 17.27 6.06
N VAL A 115 -13.52 17.37 7.39
CA VAL A 115 -14.31 16.49 8.25
C VAL A 115 -14.79 17.27 9.47
N ASP A 116 -16.07 17.12 9.79
CA ASP A 116 -16.69 17.69 10.97
C ASP A 116 -16.77 16.64 12.08
N LEU A 117 -16.19 16.96 13.23
CA LEU A 117 -16.02 16.05 14.36
C LEU A 117 -16.55 16.68 15.64
N GLN A 118 -17.18 15.90 16.49
CA GLN A 118 -17.64 16.37 17.80
C GLN A 118 -16.60 16.05 18.88
N GLY A 119 -16.28 17.05 19.71
CA GLY A 119 -15.60 16.83 20.98
C GLY A 119 -14.10 16.55 20.95
N ALA A 120 -13.42 16.87 19.85
CA ALA A 120 -11.96 16.74 19.70
C ALA A 120 -11.28 18.02 19.22
N CYS A 121 -11.83 19.15 19.65
CA CYS A 121 -11.26 20.46 19.42
C CYS A 121 -10.03 20.68 20.32
N ILE A 122 -8.98 21.32 19.80
CA ILE A 122 -7.79 21.68 20.57
C ILE A 122 -8.10 22.85 21.50
N ASP A 123 -8.89 23.82 21.04
CA ASP A 123 -9.32 25.00 21.78
C ASP A 123 -10.50 24.77 22.72
N SER A 124 -11.27 23.69 22.53
CA SER A 124 -12.48 23.44 23.29
C SER A 124 -12.43 22.12 24.06
N TYR A 125 -12.62 22.22 25.37
CA TYR A 125 -12.79 21.06 26.26
C TYR A 125 -14.21 20.49 26.21
N ASP A 126 -15.14 21.18 25.54
CA ASP A 126 -16.51 20.71 25.44
C ASP A 126 -16.63 19.65 24.35
N THR A 127 -16.97 18.44 24.80
CA THR A 127 -17.29 17.27 23.97
C THR A 127 -18.41 17.51 22.95
N LYS A 128 -19.20 18.57 23.10
CA LYS A 128 -20.30 18.93 22.20
C LYS A 128 -19.91 19.93 21.13
N THR A 129 -18.73 20.55 21.23
CA THR A 129 -18.28 21.51 20.22
C THR A 129 -17.99 20.77 18.92
N LEU A 130 -18.59 21.23 17.83
CA LEU A 130 -18.26 20.76 16.49
C LEU A 130 -16.97 21.42 16.01
N CYS A 131 -16.06 20.62 15.48
CA CYS A 131 -14.80 21.04 14.92
C CYS A 131 -14.64 20.56 13.50
N THR A 132 -14.38 21.49 12.59
CA THR A 132 -14.03 21.19 11.21
C THR A 132 -12.51 21.09 11.09
N LEU A 133 -12.02 19.90 10.76
CA LEU A 133 -10.64 19.70 10.34
C LEU A 133 -10.54 19.89 8.83
N SER A 134 -9.42 20.46 8.38
CA SER A 134 -9.12 20.64 6.96
C SER A 134 -7.70 20.16 6.66
N PHE A 135 -7.55 19.27 5.68
CA PHE A 135 -6.28 18.66 5.29
C PHE A 135 -6.03 18.83 3.80
N ALA A 136 -4.86 19.32 3.42
CA ALA A 136 -4.37 19.35 2.04
C ALA A 136 -3.22 18.36 1.92
N PHE A 137 -3.34 17.42 0.97
CA PHE A 137 -2.30 16.45 0.65
C PHE A 137 -1.64 16.91 -0.64
N CYS A 138 -0.33 17.16 -0.58
CA CYS A 138 0.46 17.69 -1.70
C CYS A 138 0.07 19.04 -2.27
N HIS A 139 -0.95 19.65 -1.67
CA HIS A 139 -1.33 21.03 -1.86
C HIS A 139 -1.14 21.78 -0.54
N GLN A 140 -1.28 23.09 -0.61
CA GLN A 140 -1.40 23.92 0.58
C GLN A 140 -2.87 24.31 0.72
N LEU A 141 -3.35 24.43 1.95
CA LEU A 141 -4.66 24.99 2.20
C LEU A 141 -4.72 26.42 1.63
N PRO A 142 -5.85 26.82 1.02
CA PRO A 142 -6.02 28.15 0.49
C PRO A 142 -5.72 29.21 1.56
N THR A 143 -5.01 30.26 1.19
CA THR A 143 -4.74 31.38 2.11
C THR A 143 -6.02 32.10 2.54
N SER A 144 -7.08 32.03 1.74
CA SER A 144 -8.42 32.51 2.13
C SER A 144 -9.04 31.74 3.29
N LEU A 145 -8.61 30.49 3.52
CA LEU A 145 -9.12 29.62 4.58
C LEU A 145 -8.34 29.79 5.90
N VAL A 146 -7.01 29.92 5.83
CA VAL A 146 -6.11 29.88 7.00
C VAL A 146 -5.36 31.20 7.24
N GLY A 147 -5.29 32.10 6.28
CA GLY A 147 -4.55 33.36 6.39
C GLY A 147 -3.01 33.20 6.37
N LYS A 148 -2.49 31.97 6.19
CA LYS A 148 -1.06 31.64 6.15
C LYS A 148 -0.74 30.77 4.94
N ILE A 149 0.49 30.87 4.43
CA ILE A 149 1.02 30.04 3.34
C ILE A 149 1.74 28.83 3.96
N GLY A 150 1.80 27.70 3.24
CA GLY A 150 2.56 26.52 3.67
C GLY A 150 1.82 25.63 4.66
N VAL A 151 0.54 25.87 4.89
CA VAL A 151 -0.28 25.07 5.81
C VAL A 151 -0.88 23.88 5.07
N GLY A 152 -0.66 22.68 5.59
CA GLY A 152 -1.27 21.44 5.09
C GLY A 152 -2.44 20.95 5.95
N ALA A 153 -2.54 21.38 7.21
CA ALA A 153 -3.61 20.98 8.11
C ALA A 153 -4.06 22.13 9.01
N SER A 154 -5.36 22.25 9.26
CA SER A 154 -5.93 23.24 10.18
C SER A 154 -7.22 22.75 10.85
N GLN A 155 -7.56 23.37 11.98
CA GLN A 155 -8.80 23.12 12.72
C GLN A 155 -9.55 24.43 12.96
N LYS A 156 -10.87 24.40 12.82
CA LYS A 156 -11.75 25.49 13.23
C LYS A 156 -12.87 24.93 14.10
N SER A 157 -13.10 25.51 15.29
CA SER A 157 -14.27 25.16 16.09
C SER A 157 -15.45 26.07 15.74
N GLU A 158 -16.68 25.58 15.95
CA GLU A 158 -17.90 26.37 15.77
C GLU A 158 -18.14 27.39 16.89
N ALA A 159 -17.28 27.47 17.90
CA ALA A 159 -17.44 28.43 18.98
C ALA A 159 -17.41 29.87 18.42
N ALA A 160 -18.37 30.70 18.84
CA ALA A 160 -18.42 32.10 18.47
C ALA A 160 -17.13 32.78 18.96
N LEU A 161 -16.26 33.19 18.02
CA LEU A 161 -14.90 33.75 18.21
C LEU A 161 -13.72 32.75 18.15
N SER A 162 -13.92 31.49 17.76
CA SER A 162 -12.79 30.58 17.52
C SER A 162 -11.96 31.03 16.31
N GLU A 163 -10.68 31.32 16.54
CA GLU A 163 -9.69 31.49 15.49
C GLU A 163 -9.27 30.12 14.96
N ARG A 164 -8.93 30.05 13.66
CA ARG A 164 -8.48 28.80 13.06
C ARG A 164 -7.08 28.45 13.56
N ILE A 165 -6.93 27.26 14.12
CA ILE A 165 -5.65 26.72 14.59
C ILE A 165 -4.92 26.08 13.42
N THR A 166 -3.65 26.44 13.24
CA THR A 166 -2.75 25.81 12.27
C THR A 166 -2.22 24.52 12.87
N LEU A 167 -2.49 23.38 12.23
CA LEU A 167 -2.02 22.08 12.72
C LEU A 167 -0.66 21.68 12.12
N GLY A 168 -0.26 22.29 11.01
CA GLY A 168 1.08 22.16 10.43
C GLY A 168 1.09 22.02 8.91
N GLY A 169 2.29 21.86 8.37
CA GLY A 169 2.55 21.51 6.97
C GLY A 169 2.77 20.00 6.82
N LEU A 170 2.45 19.46 5.64
CA LEU A 170 2.77 18.07 5.30
C LEU A 170 4.29 17.86 5.45
N SER A 171 4.68 16.85 6.23
CA SER A 171 6.09 16.61 6.60
C SER A 171 6.58 15.21 6.29
N GLU A 172 5.69 14.22 6.28
CA GLU A 172 6.02 12.83 6.01
C GLU A 172 4.80 12.10 5.44
N ILE A 173 5.05 11.22 4.48
CA ILE A 173 4.11 10.20 4.02
C ILE A 173 4.89 8.90 3.98
N SER A 174 4.41 7.87 4.67
CA SER A 174 5.06 6.56 4.67
C SER A 174 4.03 5.45 4.79
N GLN A 175 4.43 4.26 4.32
CA GLN A 175 3.67 3.05 4.55
C GLN A 175 4.05 2.46 5.89
N SER A 176 3.05 2.04 6.65
CA SER A 176 3.25 1.29 7.87
C SER A 176 2.41 0.03 7.83
N LYS A 177 2.89 -1.02 8.47
CA LYS A 177 2.10 -2.22 8.72
C LYS A 177 1.58 -2.10 10.16
N GLY A 178 0.30 -1.77 10.29
CA GLY A 178 -0.36 -1.69 11.59
C GLY A 178 -0.87 -3.06 12.04
N ASP A 179 -1.40 -3.11 13.26
CA ASP A 179 -2.01 -4.31 13.82
C ASP A 179 -3.23 -4.80 13.01
N GLN A 180 -3.86 -3.90 12.25
CA GLN A 180 -5.02 -4.17 11.39
C GLN A 180 -4.66 -4.38 9.91
N GLY A 181 -3.38 -4.43 9.56
CA GLY A 181 -2.91 -4.63 8.20
C GLY A 181 -2.22 -3.41 7.60
N ASP A 182 -2.26 -3.29 6.28
CA ASP A 182 -1.62 -2.20 5.56
C ASP A 182 -2.31 -0.87 5.85
N GLN A 183 -1.52 0.12 6.25
CA GLN A 183 -2.01 1.47 6.55
C GLN A 183 -1.07 2.51 5.95
N LEU A 184 -1.68 3.61 5.53
CA LEU A 184 -0.97 4.79 5.05
C LEU A 184 -0.83 5.78 6.21
N PHE A 185 0.41 6.11 6.54
CA PHE A 185 0.77 7.06 7.59
C PHE A 185 1.13 8.41 6.98
N ILE A 186 0.53 9.46 7.51
CA ILE A 186 0.77 10.84 7.06
C ILE A 186 1.00 11.72 8.28
N ARG A 187 2.10 12.48 8.28
CA ARG A 187 2.44 13.39 9.37
C ARG A 187 2.42 14.84 8.91
N PHE A 188 1.70 15.68 9.66
CA PHE A 188 1.79 17.14 9.53
C PHE A 188 2.54 17.69 10.74
N SER A 189 3.56 18.49 10.49
CA SER A 189 4.44 19.02 11.52
C SER A 189 4.52 20.54 11.46
N ASN A 190 5.02 21.15 12.53
CA ASN A 190 5.17 22.59 12.66
C ASN A 190 3.83 23.35 12.65
N GLY A 191 2.84 22.84 13.39
CA GLY A 191 1.63 23.60 13.71
C GLY A 191 1.91 24.78 14.65
N ASP A 192 0.83 25.47 15.03
CA ASP A 192 0.89 26.53 16.03
C ASP A 192 1.42 26.00 17.36
N ARG A 193 2.02 26.91 18.15
CA ARG A 193 2.58 26.57 19.45
C ARG A 193 1.49 26.56 20.51
N THR A 194 1.53 25.54 21.36
CA THR A 194 0.66 25.42 22.52
C THR A 194 1.40 24.77 23.69
N ILE A 195 0.82 24.87 24.88
CA ILE A 195 1.42 24.32 26.10
C ILE A 195 0.97 22.87 26.24
N CYS A 196 1.91 21.94 26.20
CA CYS A 196 1.68 20.52 26.37
C CYS A 196 2.64 19.93 27.40
N GLY A 197 2.11 19.21 28.39
CA GLY A 197 2.90 18.65 29.48
C GLY A 197 3.73 19.69 30.25
N GLY A 198 3.32 20.97 30.21
CA GLY A 198 4.04 22.10 30.84
C GLY A 198 5.11 22.78 29.97
N GLU A 199 5.32 22.34 28.73
CA GLU A 199 6.27 22.94 27.78
C GLU A 199 5.57 23.50 26.55
N GLU A 200 6.07 24.61 26.01
CA GLU A 200 5.58 25.16 24.74
C GLU A 200 6.14 24.34 23.57
N LYS A 201 5.26 23.65 22.84
CA LYS A 201 5.60 22.77 21.73
C LYS A 201 4.73 23.09 20.52
N ASN A 202 5.25 22.81 19.33
CA ASN A 202 4.46 22.88 18.10
C ASN A 202 3.49 21.70 18.05
N ILE A 203 2.28 21.94 17.56
CA ILE A 203 1.32 20.86 17.28
C ILE A 203 1.87 19.96 16.16
N THR A 204 1.68 18.65 16.34
CA THR A 204 1.95 17.62 15.33
C THR A 204 0.69 16.80 15.11
N VAL A 205 0.35 16.54 13.85
CA VAL A 205 -0.75 15.64 13.48
C VAL A 205 -0.19 14.35 12.91
N GLU A 206 -0.69 13.23 13.41
CA GLU A 206 -0.44 11.90 12.86
C GLU A 206 -1.75 11.31 12.34
N MET A 207 -1.82 11.11 11.03
CA MET A 207 -2.97 10.55 10.37
C MET A 207 -2.67 9.11 9.95
N TYR A 208 -3.55 8.19 10.35
CA TYR A 208 -3.53 6.78 9.99
C TYR A 208 -4.74 6.48 9.11
N LEU A 209 -4.48 6.11 7.86
CA LEU A 209 -5.50 5.72 6.91
C LEU A 209 -5.46 4.20 6.75
N HIS A 210 -6.47 3.51 7.28
CA HIS A 210 -6.61 2.07 7.15
C HIS A 210 -7.27 1.71 5.82
N CYS A 211 -6.76 0.67 5.17
CA CYS A 211 -7.40 0.10 3.98
C CYS A 211 -8.82 -0.36 4.32
N ASN A 212 -9.81 0.20 3.63
CA ASN A 212 -11.15 -0.35 3.52
C ASN A 212 -11.67 -0.16 2.09
N PRO A 213 -11.80 -1.24 1.29
CA PRO A 213 -12.22 -1.12 -0.11
C PRO A 213 -13.68 -0.66 -0.28
N ASP A 214 -14.49 -0.72 0.78
CA ASP A 214 -15.91 -0.34 0.74
C ASP A 214 -16.14 1.15 1.05
N VAL A 215 -15.09 1.88 1.46
CA VAL A 215 -15.20 3.29 1.89
C VAL A 215 -14.45 4.19 0.93
N HIS A 216 -15.22 4.85 0.07
CA HIS A 216 -14.72 5.88 -0.84
C HIS A 216 -14.83 7.26 -0.20
N TRP A 217 -13.76 8.04 -0.32
CA TRP A 217 -13.79 9.45 0.03
C TRP A 217 -14.56 10.23 -1.05
N LEU A 218 -15.46 11.11 -0.64
CA LEU A 218 -16.36 11.77 -1.57
C LEU A 218 -15.71 13.04 -2.12
N THR A 219 -15.41 13.03 -3.41
CA THR A 219 -15.04 14.23 -4.16
C THR A 219 -16.31 14.93 -4.66
N PRO A 220 -16.44 16.26 -4.47
CA PRO A 220 -17.58 16.98 -5.02
C PRO A 220 -17.52 17.00 -6.54
N HIS A 221 -18.68 16.91 -7.20
CA HIS A 221 -18.76 17.16 -8.65
C HIS A 221 -18.46 18.62 -9.01
N THR A 222 -18.65 19.53 -8.05
CA THR A 222 -18.39 20.96 -8.19
C THR A 222 -17.83 21.50 -6.87
N GLY A 223 -16.55 21.86 -6.85
CA GLY A 223 -15.91 22.46 -5.67
C GLY A 223 -14.46 22.03 -5.53
N ASN A 224 -13.72 22.76 -4.68
CA ASN A 224 -12.30 22.52 -4.44
C ASN A 224 -12.04 21.60 -3.24
N SER A 225 -13.09 21.20 -2.50
CA SER A 225 -12.97 20.53 -1.21
C SER A 225 -13.67 19.17 -1.17
N GLY A 226 -12.93 18.11 -0.89
CA GLY A 226 -13.48 16.78 -0.61
C GLY A 226 -14.02 16.62 0.80
N SER A 227 -14.84 15.59 1.02
CA SER A 227 -15.34 15.21 2.34
C SER A 227 -14.77 13.84 2.74
N MET A 228 -14.12 13.79 3.91
CA MET A 228 -13.65 12.54 4.51
C MET A 228 -14.82 11.78 5.15
N PRO A 229 -14.71 10.45 5.32
CA PRO A 229 -15.78 9.67 5.93
C PRO A 229 -16.03 10.05 7.38
N ALA A 230 -17.30 9.98 7.78
CA ALA A 230 -17.75 10.30 9.14
C ALA A 230 -17.18 9.37 10.22
N LEU A 231 -16.65 8.20 9.85
CA LEU A 231 -16.00 7.25 10.76
C LEU A 231 -14.56 7.68 11.14
N THR A 232 -14.21 8.93 10.92
CA THR A 232 -12.90 9.48 11.31
C THR A 232 -12.85 9.69 12.82
N ILE A 233 -11.86 9.07 13.48
CA ILE A 233 -11.69 9.11 14.94
C ILE A 233 -10.53 10.06 15.27
N PRO A 234 -10.82 11.22 15.90
CA PRO A 234 -9.79 12.12 16.40
C PRO A 234 -9.37 11.78 17.83
N SER A 235 -8.11 12.04 18.16
CA SER A 235 -7.58 11.94 19.52
C SER A 235 -6.53 13.03 19.76
N TRP A 236 -6.73 13.84 20.81
CA TRP A 236 -5.79 14.89 21.20
C TRP A 236 -5.05 14.51 22.48
N ASN A 237 -3.72 14.41 22.40
CA ASN A 237 -2.87 14.17 23.55
C ASN A 237 -2.25 15.48 24.06
N LYS A 238 -2.74 15.94 25.22
CA LYS A 238 -2.34 17.19 25.87
C LYS A 238 -0.92 17.17 26.44
N ASP A 239 -0.33 16.00 26.66
CA ASP A 239 1.01 15.90 27.23
C ASP A 239 2.08 16.02 26.12
N THR A 240 1.76 15.57 24.91
CA THR A 240 2.71 15.48 23.80
C THR A 240 2.47 16.45 22.64
N CYS A 241 1.38 17.24 22.66
CA CYS A 241 0.96 18.06 21.51
C CYS A 241 0.67 17.25 20.24
N LEU A 242 0.31 15.98 20.41
CA LEU A 242 0.03 15.05 19.32
C LEU A 242 -1.47 14.96 19.07
N TYR A 243 -1.87 15.27 17.84
CA TYR A 243 -3.23 15.11 17.34
C TYR A 243 -3.29 13.90 16.40
N THR A 244 -3.89 12.81 16.85
CA THR A 244 -4.01 11.58 16.07
C THR A 244 -5.36 11.55 15.35
N VAL A 245 -5.35 11.23 14.06
CA VAL A 245 -6.55 11.09 13.22
C VAL A 245 -6.53 9.72 12.57
N VAL A 246 -7.51 8.89 12.91
CA VAL A 246 -7.66 7.57 12.28
C VAL A 246 -8.85 7.60 11.34
N SER A 247 -8.67 7.21 10.09
CA SER A 247 -9.76 7.15 9.10
C SER A 247 -9.63 5.92 8.19
N GLN A 248 -10.68 5.64 7.45
CA GLN A 248 -10.72 4.55 6.47
C GLN A 248 -10.60 5.14 5.06
N TYR A 249 -9.77 4.55 4.22
CA TYR A 249 -9.51 5.03 2.85
C TYR A 249 -9.27 3.85 1.92
N ASP A 250 -10.00 3.77 0.82
CA ASP A 250 -9.85 2.75 -0.22
C ASP A 250 -8.50 2.84 -0.93
N GLY A 251 -7.98 4.05 -1.15
CA GLY A 251 -6.64 4.24 -1.74
C GLY A 251 -5.48 3.82 -0.81
N ALA A 252 -5.73 3.55 0.47
CA ALA A 252 -4.76 2.92 1.37
C ALA A 252 -4.70 1.40 1.20
N CYS A 253 -5.52 0.81 0.31
CA CYS A 253 -5.46 -0.61 -0.01
C CYS A 253 -4.36 -0.89 -1.04
N ILE A 254 -3.44 -1.80 -0.70
CA ILE A 254 -2.47 -2.31 -1.66
C ILE A 254 -3.23 -3.15 -2.68
N SER A 255 -3.23 -2.69 -3.93
CA SER A 255 -3.69 -3.52 -5.03
C SER A 255 -2.59 -4.50 -5.38
N TYR A 256 -2.72 -5.77 -4.97
CA TYR A 256 -1.87 -6.85 -5.45
C TYR A 256 -2.22 -7.21 -6.90
N GLY A 257 -2.01 -6.26 -7.82
CA GLY A 257 -2.01 -6.52 -9.25
C GLY A 257 -0.73 -7.27 -9.60
N LEU A 258 -0.86 -8.43 -10.28
CA LEU A 258 0.28 -9.01 -10.97
C LEU A 258 0.85 -7.97 -11.92
N SER A 259 2.14 -7.67 -11.81
CA SER A 259 2.80 -6.78 -12.77
C SER A 259 2.55 -7.27 -14.19
N ALA A 260 2.34 -6.35 -15.14
CA ALA A 260 2.15 -6.69 -16.55
C ALA A 260 3.25 -7.62 -17.07
N GLY A 261 4.49 -7.46 -16.56
CA GLY A 261 5.60 -8.36 -16.87
C GLY A 261 5.35 -9.80 -16.42
N THR A 262 4.87 -9.99 -15.18
CA THR A 262 4.52 -11.32 -14.66
C THR A 262 3.38 -11.96 -15.45
N ILE A 263 2.38 -11.18 -15.85
CA ILE A 263 1.27 -11.67 -16.68
C ILE A 263 1.78 -12.20 -18.02
N ILE A 264 2.65 -11.46 -18.70
CA ILE A 264 3.24 -11.88 -19.99
C ILE A 264 4.06 -13.16 -19.82
N ILE A 265 4.85 -13.26 -18.75
CA ILE A 265 5.64 -14.46 -18.45
C ILE A 265 4.73 -15.68 -18.26
N ILE A 266 3.64 -15.54 -17.51
CA ILE A 266 2.66 -16.63 -17.29
C ILE A 266 2.06 -17.08 -18.63
N ILE A 267 1.61 -16.13 -19.47
CA ILE A 267 1.03 -16.43 -20.78
C ILE A 267 2.04 -17.17 -21.67
N PHE A 268 3.29 -16.72 -21.70
CA PHE A 268 4.36 -17.37 -22.47
C PHE A 268 4.54 -18.84 -22.05
N PHE A 269 4.65 -19.12 -20.75
CA PHE A 269 4.80 -20.50 -20.26
C PHE A 269 3.58 -21.37 -20.58
N CYS A 270 2.36 -20.83 -20.50
CA CYS A 270 1.14 -21.55 -20.90
C CYS A 270 1.17 -21.93 -22.39
N LEU A 271 1.55 -21.01 -23.28
CA LEU A 271 1.66 -21.28 -24.71
C LEU A 271 2.74 -22.31 -25.02
N VAL A 272 3.89 -22.22 -24.36
CA VAL A 272 4.99 -23.19 -24.49
C VAL A 272 4.53 -24.58 -24.05
N ALA A 273 3.82 -24.70 -22.94
CA ALA A 273 3.30 -25.98 -22.45
C ALA A 273 2.33 -26.62 -23.45
N VAL A 274 1.37 -25.85 -23.99
CA VAL A 274 0.42 -26.33 -25.00
C VAL A 274 1.14 -26.77 -26.28
N TYR A 275 2.12 -25.98 -26.73
CA TYR A 275 2.93 -26.30 -27.89
C TYR A 275 3.75 -27.59 -27.71
N LEU A 276 4.39 -27.77 -26.55
CA LEU A 276 5.18 -28.98 -26.26
C LEU A 276 4.28 -30.23 -26.18
N ILE A 277 3.16 -30.16 -25.47
CA ILE A 277 2.23 -31.29 -25.33
C ILE A 277 1.63 -31.65 -26.69
N GLY A 278 1.11 -30.66 -27.42
CA GLY A 278 0.51 -30.87 -28.74
C GLY A 278 1.51 -31.40 -29.76
N GLY A 279 2.71 -30.83 -29.80
CA GLY A 279 3.77 -31.28 -30.72
C GLY A 279 4.29 -32.68 -30.39
N VAL A 280 4.38 -33.05 -29.11
CA VAL A 280 4.74 -34.42 -28.69
C VAL A 280 3.68 -35.42 -29.16
N ILE A 281 2.39 -35.11 -28.99
CA ILE A 281 1.29 -35.97 -29.46
C ILE A 281 1.35 -36.13 -30.98
N TYR A 282 1.52 -35.01 -31.70
CA TYR A 282 1.60 -35.01 -33.16
C TYR A 282 2.79 -35.85 -33.68
N ASN A 283 3.99 -35.61 -33.15
CA ASN A 283 5.20 -36.34 -33.55
C ASN A 283 5.13 -37.83 -33.19
N LYS A 284 4.47 -38.18 -32.06
CA LYS A 284 4.23 -39.57 -31.66
C LYS A 284 3.31 -40.29 -32.65
N ILE A 285 2.24 -39.65 -33.12
CA ILE A 285 1.35 -40.22 -34.14
C ILE A 285 2.08 -40.36 -35.48
N ALA A 286 2.96 -39.41 -35.80
CA ALA A 286 3.81 -39.47 -36.99
C ALA A 286 4.93 -40.52 -36.92
N GLY A 287 5.05 -41.27 -35.80
CA GLY A 287 5.99 -42.38 -35.65
C GLY A 287 7.40 -41.97 -35.20
N ALA A 288 7.61 -40.71 -34.81
CA ALA A 288 8.88 -40.27 -34.22
C ALA A 288 9.15 -41.02 -32.90
N LYS A 289 10.44 -41.20 -32.57
CA LYS A 289 10.88 -41.91 -31.35
C LYS A 289 12.01 -41.14 -30.65
N GLY A 290 12.12 -41.31 -29.34
CA GLY A 290 13.19 -40.70 -28.56
C GLY A 290 13.13 -39.17 -28.54
N LEU A 291 14.26 -38.51 -28.75
CA LEU A 291 14.41 -37.05 -28.66
C LEU A 291 13.71 -36.28 -29.79
N GLU A 292 13.35 -36.96 -30.88
CA GLU A 292 12.59 -36.37 -32.00
C GLU A 292 11.11 -36.14 -31.66
N LEU A 293 10.61 -36.64 -30.52
CA LEU A 293 9.25 -36.32 -30.06
C LEU A 293 9.10 -34.84 -29.73
N ILE A 294 10.16 -34.18 -29.23
CA ILE A 294 10.08 -32.79 -28.79
C ILE A 294 10.11 -31.88 -30.03
N PRO A 295 9.05 -31.10 -30.27
CA PRO A 295 8.98 -30.25 -31.45
C PRO A 295 10.05 -29.15 -31.37
N ASN A 296 10.87 -29.03 -32.41
CA ASN A 296 11.99 -28.09 -32.47
C ASN A 296 13.01 -28.26 -31.32
N TYR A 297 13.37 -29.51 -30.98
CA TYR A 297 14.33 -29.83 -29.90
C TYR A 297 15.63 -29.01 -29.94
N HIS A 298 16.19 -28.77 -31.13
CA HIS A 298 17.43 -28.00 -31.25
C HIS A 298 17.29 -26.57 -30.70
N MET A 299 16.17 -25.90 -30.96
CA MET A 299 15.87 -24.58 -30.42
C MET A 299 15.79 -24.61 -28.88
N TRP A 300 15.05 -25.56 -28.30
CA TRP A 300 14.90 -25.67 -26.85
C TRP A 300 16.20 -26.01 -26.13
N ARG A 301 17.08 -26.76 -26.78
CA ARG A 301 18.41 -27.07 -26.24
C ARG A 301 19.30 -25.83 -26.16
N MET A 302 19.23 -24.95 -27.16
CA MET A 302 20.05 -23.72 -27.22
C MET A 302 19.47 -22.59 -26.39
N PHE A 303 18.15 -22.57 -26.19
CA PHE A 303 17.45 -21.48 -25.50
C PHE A 303 18.02 -21.10 -24.12
N PRO A 304 18.36 -22.02 -23.19
CA PRO A 304 18.96 -21.65 -21.92
C PRO A 304 20.32 -20.96 -22.06
N ILE A 305 21.13 -21.37 -23.03
CA ILE A 305 22.45 -20.79 -23.31
C ILE A 305 22.27 -19.37 -23.84
N ASP A 306 21.34 -19.18 -24.78
CA ASP A 306 21.04 -17.86 -25.35
C ASP A 306 20.50 -16.89 -24.28
N VAL A 307 19.65 -17.38 -23.38
CA VAL A 307 19.11 -16.59 -22.26
C VAL A 307 20.22 -16.20 -21.28
N MET A 308 21.11 -17.12 -20.91
CA MET A 308 22.25 -16.80 -20.04
C MET A 308 23.17 -15.74 -20.66
N GLY A 309 23.45 -15.84 -21.96
CA GLY A 309 24.21 -14.82 -22.69
C GLY A 309 23.55 -13.44 -22.67
N GLY A 310 22.22 -13.40 -22.84
CA GLY A 310 21.45 -12.16 -22.73
C GLY A 310 21.50 -11.53 -21.33
N PHE A 311 21.35 -12.34 -20.27
CA PHE A 311 21.46 -11.86 -18.89
C PHE A 311 22.85 -11.33 -18.57
N ALA A 312 23.91 -12.05 -18.96
CA ALA A 312 25.28 -11.61 -18.77
C ALA A 312 25.53 -10.26 -19.46
N PHE A 313 25.07 -10.10 -20.70
CA PHE A 313 25.17 -8.85 -21.44
C PHE A 313 24.48 -7.67 -20.72
N VAL A 314 23.24 -7.85 -20.26
CA VAL A 314 22.49 -6.81 -19.53
C VAL A 314 23.17 -6.48 -18.20
N TRP A 315 23.65 -7.49 -17.48
CA TRP A 315 24.37 -7.32 -16.22
C TRP A 315 25.64 -6.49 -16.39
N HIS A 316 26.44 -6.76 -17.43
CA HIS A 316 27.65 -5.98 -17.72
C HIS A 316 27.35 -4.52 -18.09
N ILE A 317 26.23 -4.25 -18.76
CA ILE A 317 25.77 -2.88 -19.03
C ILE A 317 25.41 -2.16 -17.72
N ILE A 318 24.59 -2.79 -16.88
CA ILE A 318 24.11 -2.18 -15.62
C ILE A 318 25.27 -1.95 -14.64
N THR A 319 26.23 -2.87 -14.59
CA THR A 319 27.40 -2.76 -13.70
C THR A 319 28.52 -1.86 -14.24
N CYS A 320 28.33 -1.24 -15.41
CA CYS A 320 29.33 -0.39 -16.08
C CYS A 320 30.70 -1.08 -16.29
N GLN A 321 30.74 -2.42 -16.24
CA GLN A 321 31.95 -3.21 -16.43
C GLN A 321 32.19 -3.47 -17.92
N GLY A 322 32.11 -2.44 -18.75
CA GLY A 322 32.06 -2.51 -20.21
C GLY A 322 33.15 -3.39 -20.82
N LYS A 323 32.86 -4.67 -21.00
CA LYS A 323 33.57 -5.59 -21.89
C LYS A 323 32.98 -5.50 -23.29
N SER A 324 33.83 -5.62 -24.31
CA SER A 324 33.39 -5.59 -25.71
C SER A 324 32.59 -6.84 -26.07
N LYS A 325 31.69 -6.76 -27.06
CA LYS A 325 30.77 -7.86 -27.43
C LYS A 325 31.46 -9.21 -27.67
N SER A 326 32.70 -9.26 -28.19
CA SER A 326 33.36 -10.54 -28.46
C SER A 326 33.76 -11.26 -27.18
N GLU A 327 34.22 -10.53 -26.17
CA GLU A 327 34.85 -11.09 -24.97
C GLU A 327 33.83 -11.74 -24.00
N VAL A 328 32.54 -11.39 -24.10
CA VAL A 328 31.47 -11.97 -23.27
C VAL A 328 30.94 -13.29 -23.84
N TYR A 329 30.92 -13.45 -25.18
CA TYR A 329 30.48 -14.71 -25.79
C TYR A 329 31.58 -15.77 -25.82
N ASP A 330 32.85 -15.37 -25.69
CA ASP A 330 33.99 -16.30 -25.64
C ASP A 330 34.17 -16.97 -24.26
N GLU A 331 33.49 -16.48 -23.21
CA GLU A 331 33.56 -17.03 -21.84
C GLU A 331 32.35 -17.93 -21.44
N LEU A 332 31.38 -18.15 -22.34
CA LEU A 332 30.18 -18.99 -22.14
C LEU A 332 30.23 -20.30 -22.95
#